data_AF-A0A950EKQ2-F1
#
_entry.id   AF-A0A950EKQ2-F1
#
_cell.length_a   1.000
_cell.length_b   1.000
_cell.length_c   1.000
_cell.angle_alpha   90.00
_cell.angle_beta   90.00
_cell.angle_gamma   90.00
#
_symmetry.space_group_name_H-M   'P 1'
#
loop_
_entity.id
_entity.type
_entity.pdbx_description
1 polymer ?
#
loop_
_entity_poly.entity_id
_entity_poly.type
_entity_poly.pdbx_seq_one_letter_code
_entity_poly.pdbx_strand_id
1 'polypeptide(L)' 'MDGREWRDVVAWAGPWPVDERWWDPQAHRRRARWQVLTADGTAHLLAVEGGRWSVEAIYD' A
#
# COMPACT_ATOMS: atom_id res chain seq x y z
N MET A 1 12.19 -6.00 21.43
CA MET A 1 11.69 -5.35 20.20
C MET A 1 12.07 -6.28 19.07
N ASP A 2 11.12 -7.08 18.57
CA ASP A 2 11.40 -8.00 17.48
C ASP A 2 11.74 -7.18 16.24
N GLY A 3 13.04 -7.11 15.95
CA GLY A 3 13.59 -6.31 14.87
C GLY A 3 13.11 -6.90 13.56
N ARG A 4 12.05 -6.32 12.99
CA ARG A 4 11.71 -6.58 11.60
C ARG A 4 12.90 -6.17 10.77
N GLU A 5 13.41 -7.12 10.01
CA GLU A 5 14.50 -6.89 9.06
C GLU A 5 14.04 -5.86 8.03
N TRP A 6 14.85 -4.81 7.83
CA TRP A 6 14.63 -3.87 6.74
C TRP A 6 14.94 -4.56 5.43
N ARG A 7 14.08 -4.34 4.43
CA ARG A 7 14.29 -4.82 3.08
C ARG A 7 14.33 -3.65 2.12
N ASP A 8 15.27 -3.69 1.19
CA ASP A 8 15.37 -2.68 0.16
C ASP A 8 14.18 -2.78 -0.80
N VAL A 9 13.61 -1.64 -1.15
CA VAL A 9 12.65 -1.53 -2.25
C VAL A 9 13.43 -1.44 -3.54
N VAL A 10 13.26 -2.43 -4.42
CA VAL A 10 13.99 -2.51 -5.69
C VAL A 10 13.18 -2.01 -6.88
N ALA A 11 11.84 -2.02 -6.78
CA ALA A 11 10.96 -1.41 -7.78
C ALA A 11 9.62 -1.02 -7.15
N TRP A 12 8.91 -0.10 -7.80
CA TRP A 12 7.55 0.28 -7.40
C TRP A 12 6.74 0.84 -8.56
N ALA A 13 5.41 0.81 -8.41
CA ALA A 13 4.46 1.47 -9.29
C ALA A 13 3.34 2.13 -8.45
N GLY A 14 2.85 3.29 -8.91
CA GLY A 14 1.87 4.12 -8.19
C GLY A 14 2.33 5.59 -8.07
N PRO A 15 1.71 6.39 -7.17
CA PRO A 15 0.48 6.10 -6.47
C PRO A 15 -0.71 6.04 -7.44
N TRP A 16 -1.58 5.05 -7.28
CA TRP A 16 -2.90 5.04 -7.93
C TRP A 16 -3.96 5.57 -6.97
N PRO A 17 -4.54 6.76 -7.20
CA PRO A 17 -5.63 7.27 -6.40
C PRO A 17 -6.86 6.37 -6.55
N VAL A 18 -7.51 6.09 -5.44
CA VAL A 18 -8.75 5.32 -5.37
C VAL A 18 -9.74 6.14 -4.57
N ASP A 19 -10.89 6.38 -5.20
CA ASP A 19 -12.03 7.02 -4.57
C ASP A 19 -13.13 5.97 -4.34
N GLU A 20 -13.31 5.58 -3.09
CA GLU A 20 -14.24 4.52 -2.70
C GLU A 20 -15.49 5.08 -2.08
N ARG A 21 -16.63 4.49 -2.46
CA ARG A 21 -17.95 4.92 -1.99
C ARG A 21 -18.16 6.43 -2.17
N TRP A 22 -17.66 6.97 -3.27
CA TRP A 22 -17.78 8.39 -3.63
C TRP A 22 -19.24 8.89 -3.66
N TRP A 23 -20.20 7.98 -3.82
CA TRP A 23 -21.64 8.25 -3.81
C TRP A 23 -22.26 8.32 -2.40
N ASP A 24 -21.55 7.88 -1.36
CA ASP A 24 -21.99 7.89 0.03
C ASP A 24 -21.06 8.78 0.86
N PRO A 25 -21.46 10.03 1.17
CA PRO A 25 -20.61 10.96 1.91
C PRO A 25 -20.15 10.46 3.29
N GLN A 26 -20.89 9.54 3.92
CA GLN A 26 -20.52 8.98 5.23
C GLN A 26 -19.52 7.84 5.11
N ALA A 27 -19.56 7.11 4.01
CA ALA A 27 -18.69 5.96 3.77
C ALA A 27 -17.55 6.25 2.78
N HIS A 28 -17.49 7.47 2.24
CA HIS A 28 -16.49 7.97 1.29
C HIS A 28 -15.08 7.84 1.84
N ARG A 29 -14.18 7.25 1.06
CA ARG A 29 -12.76 7.12 1.41
C ARG A 29 -11.87 7.43 0.22
N ARG A 30 -10.83 8.22 0.47
CA ARG A 30 -9.78 8.51 -0.50
C ARG A 30 -8.49 7.85 -0.04
N ARG A 31 -7.96 6.97 -0.86
CA ARG A 31 -6.69 6.30 -0.60
C ARG A 31 -5.84 6.24 -1.87
N ALA A 32 -4.55 5.99 -1.70
CA ALA A 32 -3.67 5.68 -2.83
C ALA A 32 -3.06 4.30 -2.65
N ARG A 33 -2.96 3.53 -3.75
CA ARG A 33 -2.32 2.23 -3.77
C ARG A 33 -0.93 2.29 -4.41
N TRP A 34 -0.04 1.41 -3.95
CA TRP A 34 1.28 1.18 -4.48
C TRP A 34 1.53 -0.31 -4.64
N GLN A 35 2.19 -0.70 -5.72
CA GLN A 35 2.84 -2.01 -5.81
C GLN A 35 4.33 -1.80 -5.54
N VAL A 36 4.88 -2.54 -4.59
CA VAL A 36 6.27 -2.41 -4.14
C VAL A 36 6.93 -3.79 -4.21
N LEU A 37 8.05 -3.89 -4.92
CA LEU A 37 8.88 -5.09 -4.96
C LEU A 37 10.06 -4.92 -4.00
N THR A 38 10.25 -5.85 -3.08
CA THR A 38 11.41 -5.90 -2.18
C THR A 38 12.53 -6.76 -2.75
N ALA A 39 13.77 -6.56 -2.27
CA ALA A 39 14.98 -7.21 -2.78
C ALA A 39 14.97 -8.74 -2.68
N ASP A 40 14.12 -9.31 -1.84
CA ASP A 40 13.90 -10.76 -1.70
C ASP A 40 12.93 -11.33 -2.73
N GLY A 41 12.35 -10.50 -3.61
CA GLY A 41 11.39 -10.90 -4.64
C GLY A 41 9.93 -10.76 -4.22
N THR A 42 9.65 -10.42 -2.95
CA THR A 42 8.27 -10.29 -2.47
C THR A 42 7.63 -8.98 -2.97
N ALA A 43 6.46 -9.09 -3.62
CA ALA A 43 5.65 -7.95 -4.03
C ALA A 43 4.57 -7.64 -2.99
N HIS A 44 4.50 -6.38 -2.57
CA HIS A 44 3.53 -5.86 -1.61
C HIS A 44 2.56 -4.92 -2.31
N LEU A 45 1.26 -5.10 -2.05
CA LEU A 45 0.24 -4.09 -2.36
C LEU A 45 0.03 -3.24 -1.12
N LEU A 46 0.46 -1.99 -1.16
CA LEU A 46 0.32 -1.04 -0.06
C LEU A 46 -0.81 -0.06 -0.34
N ALA A 47 -1.50 0.39 0.71
CA ALA A 47 -2.44 1.49 0.66
C ALA A 47 -2.04 2.59 1.65
N VAL A 48 -2.26 3.85 1.28
CA VAL A 48 -2.15 5.00 2.17
C VAL A 48 -3.49 5.75 2.23
N GLU A 49 -3.99 5.96 3.45
CA GLU A 49 -5.22 6.68 3.76
C GLU A 49 -4.97 7.56 4.99
N GLY A 50 -5.27 8.86 4.90
CA GLY A 50 -5.06 9.81 6.02
C GLY A 50 -3.61 9.84 6.54
N GLY A 51 -2.63 9.60 5.68
CA GLY A 51 -1.20 9.52 6.06
C GLY A 51 -0.79 8.19 6.72
N ARG A 52 -1.72 7.25 6.89
CA ARG A 52 -1.45 5.93 7.47
C ARG A 52 -1.29 4.88 6.37
N TRP A 53 -0.23 4.09 6.49
CA TRP A 53 0.09 2.99 5.56
C TRP A 53 -0.46 1.66 6.07
N SER A 54 -0.92 0.81 5.15
CA SER A 54 -1.29 -0.58 5.41
C SER A 54 -0.87 -1.49 4.26
N VAL A 55 -0.61 -2.76 4.55
CA VAL A 55 -0.42 -3.81 3.55
C VAL A 55 -1.78 -4.42 3.23
N GLU A 56 -2.23 -4.33 1.99
CA GLU A 56 -3.49 -4.95 1.51
C GLU A 56 -3.25 -6.38 1.02
N ALA A 57 -2.08 -6.67 0.45
CA ALA A 57 -1.69 -8.01 0.00
C ALA A 57 -0.16 -8.18 -0.08
N ILE A 58 0.29 -9.43 -0.03
CA ILE A 58 1.69 -9.87 -0.20
C ILE A 58 1.71 -11.02 -1.20
N TYR A 59 2.63 -10.98 -2.14
CA TYR A 59 2.88 -12.00 -3.16
C TYR A 59 4.37 -12.37 -3.13
N ASP A 60 4.68 -13.66 -3.18
CA ASP A 60 6.06 -14.22 -3.26
C ASP A 60 6.24 -14.96 -4.59
#